data_AF-A0A1Z5JTR3-F1
#
_entry.id   AF-A0A1Z5JTR3-F1
#
_cell.length_a   1.000
_cell.length_b   1.000
_cell.length_c   1.000
_cell.angle_alpha   90.00
_cell.angle_beta   90.00
_cell.angle_gamma   90.00
#
_symmetry.space_group_name_H-M   'P 1'
#
loop_
_entity.id
_entity.type
_entity.pdbx_description
1 polymer ?
#
loop_
_entity_poly.entity_id
_entity_poly.type
_entity_poly.pdbx_seq_one_letter_code
_entity_poly.pdbx_strand_id
1 'polypeptide(L)'
;MMVMTPEAIDRTSSATESNEDENSMLEDALESIKSMTDFSSDDSFVGTLLSRMNPASCFTPNSDTTSSCVIVDHSWFEPAPISATIKSLLGPLRSEGRGRTVALQRIYRLTDREHEANRVAAVCTTKYDLIGAILPSLAPTGPSIDRRQALLLINNLCIPMENKAAILLGDQGLSLISALLETISARVSECYLAVVCLFNLSLLPEAKPILFRYVPSERRSETYSATYLKKTTSLVRIIESLTKDCLPFVINPDHASDVLSVEREAVRWCLCLMRHLSSWKENAVVVAKETIFPSAAIQCLEVSLRTNSDLGFWRQDSLETSSLMILVHLAQHGAECVERLRSYSNVQPVLRQLQGKGGIHELRAVTVLQILEEASSDATD
;
A
#
# COMPACT_ATOMS: atom_id res chain seq x y z
N MET A 1 40.28 18.64 -43.50
CA MET A 1 41.04 18.05 -42.38
C MET A 1 40.89 18.99 -41.20
N MET A 2 39.85 18.77 -40.39
CA MET A 2 39.70 19.29 -39.03
C MET A 2 38.54 18.52 -38.40
N VAL A 3 38.85 17.87 -37.29
CA VAL A 3 37.97 16.97 -36.53
C VAL A 3 37.02 17.82 -35.69
N MET A 4 35.73 17.48 -35.70
CA MET A 4 34.76 17.95 -34.70
C MET A 4 34.38 16.79 -33.81
N THR A 5 34.40 17.01 -32.49
CA THR A 5 33.79 16.14 -31.48
C THR A 5 32.76 16.96 -30.68
N PRO A 6 31.58 16.39 -30.34
CA PRO A 6 30.54 17.10 -29.60
C PRO A 6 30.64 16.89 -28.08
N GLU A 7 30.40 17.98 -27.34
CA GLU A 7 30.08 18.00 -25.92
C GLU A 7 28.68 17.43 -25.68
N ALA A 8 28.53 16.54 -24.69
CA ALA A 8 27.25 16.28 -24.02
C ALA A 8 27.47 15.55 -22.68
N ILE A 9 26.97 16.19 -21.62
CA ILE A 9 26.39 15.61 -20.40
C ILE A 9 27.37 14.98 -19.39
N ASP A 10 27.66 15.74 -18.32
CA ASP A 10 28.01 15.15 -17.03
C ASP A 10 27.48 16.04 -15.88
N ARG A 11 26.42 15.57 -15.20
CA ARG A 11 25.95 16.06 -13.89
C ARG A 11 25.12 14.98 -13.19
N THR A 12 25.79 14.08 -12.49
CA THR A 12 25.23 13.41 -11.30
C THR A 12 26.36 13.11 -10.32
N SER A 13 26.58 13.98 -9.33
CA SER A 13 27.22 13.60 -8.06
C SER A 13 26.87 14.61 -6.95
N SER A 14 25.97 14.25 -6.06
CA SER A 14 26.00 14.64 -4.62
C SER A 14 24.77 14.07 -3.92
N ALA A 15 24.90 12.89 -3.30
CA ALA A 15 23.96 12.37 -2.31
C ALA A 15 24.67 11.29 -1.48
N THR A 16 25.71 11.67 -0.73
CA THR A 16 26.38 10.79 0.24
C THR A 16 26.70 11.48 1.58
N GLU A 17 26.15 12.65 1.86
CA GLU A 17 26.36 13.35 3.15
C GLU A 17 25.00 13.73 3.77
N SER A 18 24.30 12.74 4.34
CA SER A 18 23.21 12.96 5.31
C SER A 18 22.81 11.73 6.14
N ASN A 19 23.48 10.58 6.01
CA ASN A 19 23.06 9.33 6.67
C ASN A 19 23.57 9.17 8.11
N GLU A 20 24.47 10.02 8.59
CA GLU A 20 25.02 9.89 9.96
C GLU A 20 24.05 10.48 11.01
N ASP A 21 23.36 11.57 10.69
CA ASP A 21 22.38 12.19 11.59
C ASP A 21 21.07 11.38 11.68
N GLU A 22 20.62 10.75 10.60
CA GLU A 22 19.42 9.88 10.61
C GLU A 22 19.65 8.60 11.41
N ASN A 23 20.87 8.04 11.42
CA ASN A 23 21.21 6.88 12.23
C ASN A 23 21.35 7.24 13.71
N SER A 24 21.89 8.43 14.05
CA SER A 24 21.97 8.91 15.44
C SER A 24 20.58 9.09 16.06
N MET A 25 19.62 9.67 15.32
CA MET A 25 18.25 9.84 15.80
C MET A 25 17.48 8.51 15.94
N LEU A 26 17.82 7.50 15.12
CA LEU A 26 17.27 6.15 15.23
C LEU A 26 17.85 5.38 16.41
N GLU A 27 19.15 5.54 16.70
CA GLU A 27 19.78 4.97 17.89
C GLU A 27 19.24 5.59 19.18
N ASP A 28 19.05 6.91 19.22
CA ASP A 28 18.45 7.61 20.36
C ASP A 28 16.98 7.19 20.59
N ALA A 29 16.21 7.00 19.52
CA ALA A 29 14.85 6.49 19.61
C ALA A 29 14.81 5.03 20.08
N LEU A 30 15.77 4.21 19.67
CA LEU A 30 15.91 2.81 20.10
C LEU A 30 16.41 2.71 21.55
N GLU A 31 17.30 3.59 22.01
CA GLU A 31 17.72 3.67 23.41
C GLU A 31 16.60 4.19 24.31
N SER A 32 15.80 5.16 23.83
CA SER A 32 14.61 5.63 24.54
C SER A 32 13.58 4.49 24.72
N ILE A 33 13.35 3.68 23.68
CA ILE A 33 12.49 2.49 23.76
C ILE A 33 13.08 1.44 24.71
N LYS A 34 14.41 1.20 24.69
CA LYS A 34 15.08 0.28 25.64
C LYS A 34 14.95 0.75 27.09
N SER A 35 15.05 2.06 27.34
CA SER A 35 14.92 2.66 28.67
C SER A 35 13.50 2.57 29.25
N MET A 36 12.49 2.40 28.39
CA MET A 36 11.10 2.19 28.80
C MET A 36 10.77 0.71 29.06
N THR A 37 11.68 -0.22 28.74
CA THR A 37 11.45 -1.68 28.84
C THR A 37 12.09 -2.36 30.05
N ASP A 38 12.52 -1.61 31.07
CA ASP A 38 13.09 -2.18 32.31
C ASP A 38 12.05 -2.87 33.25
N PHE A 39 10.95 -3.35 32.68
CA PHE A 39 10.08 -4.33 33.33
C PHE A 39 10.37 -5.74 32.80
N SER A 40 11.24 -6.41 33.53
CA SER A 40 11.36 -7.87 33.59
C SER A 40 10.00 -8.55 33.71
N SER A 41 9.49 -9.08 32.59
CA SER A 41 8.72 -10.33 32.50
C SER A 41 8.51 -10.71 31.02
N ASP A 42 8.77 -11.96 30.69
CA ASP A 42 8.80 -12.57 29.35
C ASP A 42 7.44 -12.65 28.59
N ASP A 43 6.47 -11.77 28.88
CA ASP A 43 5.13 -11.82 28.27
C ASP A 43 4.58 -10.43 27.87
N SER A 44 5.44 -9.54 27.38
CA SER A 44 4.93 -8.25 26.88
C SER A 44 4.18 -8.42 25.56
N PHE A 45 2.96 -7.87 25.50
CA PHE A 45 2.11 -7.83 24.30
C PHE A 45 2.86 -7.26 23.07
N VAL A 46 3.75 -6.29 23.29
CA VAL A 46 4.61 -5.69 22.25
C VAL A 46 5.64 -6.70 21.71
N GLY A 47 6.22 -7.55 22.55
CA GLY A 47 7.08 -8.67 22.13
C GLY A 47 6.32 -9.70 21.29
N THR A 48 5.07 -9.98 21.65
CA THR A 48 4.17 -10.87 20.89
C THR A 48 3.74 -10.25 19.53
N LEU A 49 3.62 -8.93 19.46
CA LEU A 49 3.23 -8.22 18.23
C LEU A 49 4.41 -8.10 17.25
N LEU A 50 5.59 -7.75 17.75
CA LEU A 50 6.82 -7.74 16.97
C LEU A 50 7.20 -9.13 16.47
N SER A 51 6.98 -10.19 17.27
CA SER A 51 7.16 -11.57 16.80
C SER A 51 6.14 -11.95 15.72
N ARG A 52 4.89 -11.49 15.77
CA ARG A 52 3.91 -11.77 14.68
C ARG A 52 4.13 -10.95 13.41
N MET A 53 4.84 -9.83 13.49
CA MET A 53 5.14 -8.96 12.36
C MET A 53 6.53 -9.18 11.75
N ASN A 54 7.43 -9.86 12.45
CA ASN A 54 8.75 -10.21 11.93
C ASN A 54 8.63 -11.40 10.94
N PRO A 55 9.04 -11.25 9.66
CA PRO A 55 9.08 -12.36 8.70
C PRO A 55 9.93 -13.53 9.19
N ALA A 56 10.93 -13.28 10.06
CA ALA A 56 11.77 -14.30 10.68
C ALA A 56 10.98 -15.29 11.55
N SER A 57 9.85 -14.88 12.12
CA SER A 57 9.02 -15.72 12.98
C SER A 57 8.21 -16.76 12.21
N CYS A 58 8.09 -16.60 10.88
CA CYS A 58 7.62 -17.65 9.99
C CYS A 58 8.73 -18.69 9.68
N PHE A 59 9.97 -18.44 10.11
CA PHE A 59 11.14 -19.27 9.88
C PHE A 59 11.72 -19.88 11.17
N THR A 60 11.22 -19.52 12.36
CA THR A 60 11.65 -20.10 13.65
C THR A 60 10.69 -21.19 14.13
N PRO A 61 11.21 -22.35 14.60
CA PRO A 61 10.38 -23.44 15.11
C PRO A 61 9.78 -23.09 16.48
N ASN A 62 8.45 -23.03 16.58
CA ASN A 62 7.78 -23.10 17.88
C ASN A 62 7.82 -24.55 18.37
N SER A 63 8.35 -24.76 19.57
CA SER A 63 8.72 -26.07 20.12
C SER A 63 7.57 -27.03 20.45
N ASP A 64 6.31 -26.60 20.42
CA ASP A 64 5.22 -27.38 21.05
C ASP A 64 4.08 -27.84 20.13
N THR A 65 4.25 -27.84 18.81
CA THR A 65 3.33 -28.58 17.95
C THR A 65 4.08 -29.26 16.81
N THR A 66 3.64 -30.46 16.44
CA THR A 66 4.11 -31.31 15.34
C THR A 66 3.87 -30.71 13.94
N SER A 67 4.07 -29.40 13.80
CA SER A 67 4.15 -28.68 12.53
C SER A 67 5.62 -28.69 12.09
N SER A 68 5.92 -29.49 11.06
CA SER A 68 7.26 -29.63 10.51
C SER A 68 7.77 -28.30 9.94
N CYS A 69 8.44 -27.50 10.77
CA CYS A 69 9.29 -26.40 10.33
C CYS A 69 10.40 -27.01 9.45
N VAL A 70 10.46 -26.57 8.19
CA VAL A 70 11.45 -27.06 7.24
C VAL A 70 12.76 -26.35 7.54
N ILE A 71 13.73 -27.11 8.03
CA ILE A 71 15.12 -26.65 8.18
C ILE A 71 15.59 -26.11 6.82
N VAL A 72 16.02 -24.84 6.83
CA VAL A 72 16.60 -24.12 5.70
C VAL A 72 18.03 -24.64 5.52
N ASP A 73 18.32 -25.23 4.37
CA ASP A 73 19.67 -25.60 3.99
C ASP A 73 20.34 -24.42 3.25
N HIS A 74 21.59 -24.10 3.60
CA HIS A 74 22.38 -23.04 2.96
C HIS A 74 22.80 -23.38 1.51
N SER A 75 22.48 -24.59 1.02
CA SER A 75 22.74 -25.05 -0.35
C SER A 75 21.88 -24.39 -1.45
N TRP A 76 21.01 -23.43 -1.11
CA TRP A 76 19.98 -22.89 -2.03
C TRP A 76 20.45 -21.78 -2.96
N PHE A 77 21.66 -21.25 -2.75
CA PHE A 77 22.30 -20.27 -3.63
C PHE A 77 23.04 -21.01 -4.75
N GLU A 78 22.27 -21.55 -5.69
CA GLU A 78 22.86 -22.13 -6.91
C GLU A 78 23.32 -21.02 -7.87
N PRO A 79 24.44 -21.21 -8.61
CA PRO A 79 24.90 -20.31 -9.67
C PRO A 79 23.98 -20.31 -10.91
N ALA A 80 22.81 -20.94 -10.83
CA ALA A 80 21.86 -21.07 -11.94
C ALA A 80 21.19 -19.71 -12.24
N PRO A 81 20.97 -19.38 -13.53
CA PRO A 81 20.23 -18.17 -13.89
C PRO A 81 18.86 -18.18 -13.24
N ILE A 82 18.44 -17.07 -12.62
CA ILE A 82 17.16 -16.97 -11.90
C ILE A 82 15.97 -17.49 -12.73
N SER A 83 15.97 -17.24 -14.04
CA SER A 83 14.92 -17.72 -14.94
C SER A 83 14.75 -19.24 -14.96
N ALA A 84 15.83 -20.01 -14.78
CA ALA A 84 15.79 -21.47 -14.69
C ALA A 84 15.20 -21.90 -13.33
N THR A 85 15.62 -21.25 -12.26
CA THR A 85 15.14 -21.50 -10.89
C THR A 85 13.66 -21.18 -10.76
N ILE A 86 13.18 -20.03 -11.26
CA ILE A 86 11.75 -19.70 -11.22
C ILE A 86 10.96 -20.72 -12.04
N LYS A 87 11.44 -21.08 -13.24
CA LYS A 87 10.76 -22.06 -14.09
C LYS A 87 10.58 -23.41 -13.42
N SER A 88 11.56 -23.90 -12.65
CA SER A 88 11.43 -25.17 -11.91
C SER A 88 10.44 -25.09 -10.74
N LEU A 89 10.22 -23.88 -10.19
CA LEU A 89 9.29 -23.65 -9.08
C LEU A 89 7.83 -23.44 -9.50
N LEU A 90 7.54 -23.21 -10.79
CA LEU A 90 6.16 -22.98 -11.27
C LEU A 90 5.23 -24.18 -11.09
N GLY A 91 5.74 -25.40 -11.26
CA GLY A 91 4.96 -26.63 -11.03
C GLY A 91 4.52 -26.74 -9.57
N PRO A 92 5.47 -26.74 -8.61
CA PRO A 92 5.18 -26.71 -7.18
C PRO A 92 4.26 -25.55 -6.76
N LEU A 93 4.43 -24.37 -7.34
CA LEU A 93 3.62 -23.18 -7.05
C LEU A 93 2.13 -23.38 -7.41
N ARG A 94 1.85 -24.09 -8.52
CA ARG A 94 0.49 -24.40 -8.96
C ARG A 94 -0.16 -25.50 -8.12
N SER A 95 0.62 -26.47 -7.64
CA SER A 95 0.11 -27.56 -6.80
C SER A 95 -0.33 -27.06 -5.42
N GLU A 96 -1.28 -27.74 -4.76
CA GLU A 96 -1.67 -27.41 -3.38
C GLU A 96 -0.70 -28.03 -2.36
N GLY A 97 -0.68 -27.46 -1.16
CA GLY A 97 0.07 -27.99 -0.02
C GLY A 97 1.51 -27.48 0.06
N ARG A 98 2.35 -28.19 0.81
CA ARG A 98 3.70 -27.75 1.22
C ARG A 98 4.60 -27.32 0.06
N GLY A 99 4.45 -27.94 -1.12
CA GLY A 99 5.22 -27.57 -2.32
C GLY A 99 5.01 -26.11 -2.74
N ARG A 100 3.78 -25.60 -2.66
CA ARG A 100 3.45 -24.20 -2.96
C ARG A 100 4.05 -23.25 -1.94
N THR A 101 3.88 -23.53 -0.66
CA THR A 101 4.43 -22.70 0.42
C THR A 101 5.94 -22.52 0.27
N VAL A 102 6.66 -23.63 0.03
CA VAL A 102 8.12 -23.62 -0.18
C VAL A 102 8.49 -22.85 -1.45
N ALA A 103 7.76 -23.03 -2.54
CA ALA A 103 8.00 -22.32 -3.79
C ALA A 103 7.79 -20.80 -3.63
N LEU A 104 6.70 -20.39 -2.99
CA LEU A 104 6.39 -18.99 -2.69
C LEU A 104 7.50 -18.34 -1.85
N GLN A 105 7.93 -18.99 -0.78
CA GLN A 105 9.01 -18.50 0.08
C GLN A 105 10.34 -18.40 -0.67
N ARG A 106 10.66 -19.40 -1.50
CA ARG A 106 11.90 -19.40 -2.28
C ARG A 106 11.92 -18.28 -3.31
N ILE A 107 10.83 -18.07 -4.05
CA ILE A 107 10.74 -16.98 -5.02
C ILE A 107 10.77 -15.62 -4.31
N TYR A 108 10.11 -15.49 -3.16
CA TYR A 108 10.17 -14.28 -2.34
C TYR A 108 11.61 -13.94 -1.94
N ARG A 109 12.39 -14.90 -1.41
CA ARG A 109 13.80 -14.68 -1.07
C ARG A 109 14.64 -14.31 -2.29
N LEU A 110 14.41 -14.96 -3.44
CA LEU A 110 15.11 -14.63 -4.69
C LEU A 110 14.79 -13.22 -5.22
N THR A 111 13.77 -12.54 -4.68
CA THR A 111 13.29 -11.23 -5.12
C THR A 111 13.14 -10.24 -3.97
N ASP A 112 13.76 -10.54 -2.83
CA ASP A 112 13.70 -9.72 -1.62
C ASP A 112 14.54 -8.44 -1.77
N ARG A 113 14.86 -7.78 -0.66
CA ARG A 113 15.64 -6.53 -0.68
C ARG A 113 17.09 -6.77 -1.10
N GLU A 114 17.69 -7.88 -0.69
CA GLU A 114 19.08 -8.22 -1.01
C GLU A 114 19.22 -8.62 -2.49
N HIS A 115 18.14 -9.12 -3.08
CA HIS A 115 18.10 -9.61 -4.45
C HIS A 115 17.22 -8.76 -5.36
N GLU A 116 17.18 -7.43 -5.17
CA GLU A 116 16.23 -6.59 -5.90
C GLU A 116 16.42 -6.59 -7.43
N ALA A 117 17.66 -6.79 -7.91
CA ALA A 117 18.00 -6.91 -9.33
C ALA A 117 17.25 -8.05 -10.04
N ASN A 118 16.80 -9.05 -9.28
CA ASN A 118 16.07 -10.20 -9.78
C ASN A 118 14.58 -9.92 -10.02
N ARG A 119 14.00 -8.88 -9.43
CA ARG A 119 12.56 -8.61 -9.49
C ARG A 119 12.07 -8.43 -10.93
N VAL A 120 12.79 -7.66 -11.73
CA VAL A 120 12.43 -7.43 -13.14
C VAL A 120 12.53 -8.73 -13.94
N ALA A 121 13.63 -9.46 -13.76
CA ALA A 121 13.86 -10.74 -14.46
C ALA A 121 12.85 -11.83 -14.08
N ALA A 122 12.22 -11.73 -12.91
CA ALA A 122 11.19 -12.67 -12.45
C ALA A 122 9.84 -12.50 -13.16
N VAL A 123 9.55 -11.33 -13.73
CA VAL A 123 8.23 -11.00 -14.30
C VAL A 123 8.34 -10.65 -15.77
N CYS A 124 9.25 -9.76 -16.16
CA CYS A 124 9.36 -9.21 -17.53
C CYS A 124 10.04 -10.18 -18.51
N THR A 125 9.82 -11.47 -18.36
CA THR A 125 10.34 -12.54 -19.21
C THR A 125 9.19 -13.20 -19.95
N THR A 126 9.33 -13.34 -21.27
CA THR A 126 8.33 -14.03 -22.12
C THR A 126 8.36 -15.56 -21.95
N LYS A 127 9.25 -16.10 -21.10
CA LYS A 127 9.51 -17.54 -21.00
C LYS A 127 8.53 -18.29 -20.11
N TYR A 128 7.83 -17.60 -19.21
CA TYR A 128 6.93 -18.22 -18.25
C TYR A 128 5.93 -17.24 -17.64
N ASP A 129 4.82 -17.78 -17.11
CA ASP A 129 3.78 -17.01 -16.42
C ASP A 129 3.87 -17.23 -14.91
N LEU A 130 4.61 -16.34 -14.23
CA LEU A 130 4.74 -16.36 -12.78
C LEU A 130 3.45 -15.88 -12.10
N ILE A 131 2.83 -14.80 -12.59
CA ILE A 131 1.63 -14.23 -11.98
C ILE A 131 0.49 -15.23 -12.01
N GLY A 132 0.21 -15.85 -13.16
CA GLY A 132 -0.80 -16.89 -13.29
C GLY A 132 -0.53 -18.10 -12.40
N ALA A 133 0.73 -18.43 -12.13
CA ALA A 133 1.09 -19.49 -11.18
C ALA A 133 0.84 -19.10 -9.71
N ILE A 134 0.94 -17.81 -9.35
CA ILE A 134 0.66 -17.31 -7.99
C ILE A 134 -0.84 -17.24 -7.71
N LEU A 135 -1.69 -16.93 -8.70
CA LEU A 135 -3.14 -16.68 -8.52
C LEU A 135 -3.87 -17.69 -7.63
N PRO A 136 -3.68 -19.02 -7.75
CA PRO A 136 -4.36 -20.00 -6.89
C PRO A 136 -4.06 -19.81 -5.39
N SER A 137 -2.93 -19.21 -5.05
CA SER A 137 -2.51 -18.93 -3.67
C SER A 137 -3.30 -17.78 -3.05
N LEU A 138 -3.96 -16.94 -3.85
CA LEU A 138 -4.77 -15.80 -3.39
C LEU A 138 -6.21 -16.19 -3.03
N ALA A 139 -6.63 -17.43 -3.32
CA ALA A 139 -7.99 -17.87 -3.04
C ALA A 139 -8.36 -17.63 -1.56
N PRO A 140 -9.51 -16.98 -1.25
CA PRO A 140 -9.91 -16.71 0.13
C PRO A 140 -10.09 -17.97 0.98
N THR A 141 -10.50 -19.07 0.36
CA THR A 141 -10.69 -20.39 0.98
C THR A 141 -9.37 -21.16 1.15
N GLY A 142 -8.27 -20.68 0.58
CA GLY A 142 -6.96 -21.30 0.66
C GLY A 142 -6.24 -21.04 1.99
N PRO A 143 -5.08 -21.71 2.22
CA PRO A 143 -4.29 -21.52 3.42
C PRO A 143 -3.83 -20.07 3.61
N SER A 144 -4.01 -19.52 4.82
CA SER A 144 -3.59 -18.14 5.15
C SER A 144 -2.08 -17.92 4.91
N ILE A 145 -1.24 -18.93 5.20
CA ILE A 145 0.21 -18.82 5.00
C ILE A 145 0.59 -18.63 3.52
N ASP A 146 -0.05 -19.37 2.61
CA ASP A 146 0.20 -19.27 1.17
C ASP A 146 -0.28 -17.92 0.65
N ARG A 147 -1.47 -17.50 1.05
CA ARG A 147 -2.05 -16.21 0.66
C ARG A 147 -1.19 -15.05 1.15
N ARG A 148 -0.78 -15.06 2.41
CA ARG A 148 0.11 -14.03 2.97
C ARG A 148 1.43 -13.98 2.20
N GLN A 149 2.07 -15.12 1.96
CA GLN A 149 3.34 -15.16 1.25
C GLN A 149 3.21 -14.72 -0.21
N ALA A 150 2.11 -15.09 -0.88
CA ALA A 150 1.80 -14.66 -2.24
C ALA A 150 1.60 -13.14 -2.32
N LEU A 151 0.85 -12.55 -1.38
CA LEU A 151 0.64 -11.10 -1.32
C LEU A 151 1.95 -10.34 -1.06
N LEU A 152 2.82 -10.84 -0.17
CA LEU A 152 4.14 -10.26 0.05
C LEU A 152 5.05 -10.37 -1.19
N LEU A 153 5.00 -11.50 -1.89
CA LEU A 153 5.72 -11.68 -3.15
C LEU A 153 5.21 -10.71 -4.22
N ILE A 154 3.90 -10.62 -4.44
CA ILE A 154 3.31 -9.68 -5.41
C ILE A 154 3.67 -8.24 -5.05
N ASN A 155 3.59 -7.87 -3.77
CA ASN A 155 3.99 -6.56 -3.30
C ASN A 155 5.43 -6.22 -3.71
N ASN A 156 6.39 -7.14 -3.49
CA ASN A 156 7.79 -6.96 -3.89
C ASN A 156 7.96 -6.91 -5.40
N LEU A 157 7.26 -7.78 -6.14
CA LEU A 157 7.31 -7.79 -7.59
C LEU A 157 6.74 -6.51 -8.20
N CYS A 158 5.79 -5.85 -7.54
CA CYS A 158 5.23 -4.57 -7.99
C CYS A 158 6.12 -3.35 -7.66
N ILE A 159 7.32 -3.51 -7.06
CA ILE A 159 8.21 -2.38 -6.76
C ILE A 159 8.82 -1.75 -8.04
N PRO A 160 9.40 -2.51 -9.00
CA PRO A 160 9.88 -1.94 -10.27
C PRO A 160 8.74 -1.41 -11.14
N MET A 161 9.00 -0.40 -11.97
CA MET A 161 7.98 0.17 -12.87
C MET A 161 7.64 -0.77 -14.02
N GLU A 162 8.66 -1.45 -14.55
CA GLU A 162 8.57 -2.44 -15.63
C GLU A 162 7.63 -3.58 -15.23
N ASN A 163 7.75 -4.04 -14.00
CA ASN A 163 6.88 -5.09 -13.46
C ASN A 163 5.45 -4.60 -13.29
N LYS A 164 5.21 -3.38 -12.79
CA LYS A 164 3.83 -2.85 -12.68
C LYS A 164 3.15 -2.87 -14.04
N ALA A 165 3.84 -2.39 -15.08
CA ALA A 165 3.33 -2.40 -16.45
C ALA A 165 3.10 -3.83 -16.96
N ALA A 166 4.08 -4.73 -16.80
CA ALA A 166 3.98 -6.11 -17.26
C ALA A 166 2.88 -6.90 -16.54
N ILE A 167 2.70 -6.68 -15.23
CA ILE A 167 1.67 -7.34 -14.43
C ILE A 167 0.29 -6.79 -14.79
N LEU A 168 0.12 -5.47 -14.77
CA LEU A 168 -1.19 -4.85 -14.96
C LEU A 168 -1.71 -4.95 -16.39
N LEU A 169 -0.83 -4.70 -17.37
CA LEU A 169 -1.18 -4.65 -18.78
C LEU A 169 -0.98 -6.00 -19.49
N GLY A 170 -0.36 -6.97 -18.81
CA GLY A 170 -0.18 -8.32 -19.31
C GLY A 170 -1.42 -9.19 -19.18
N ASP A 171 -1.32 -10.42 -19.71
CA ASP A 171 -2.45 -11.36 -19.84
C ASP A 171 -3.16 -11.69 -18.52
N GLN A 172 -2.41 -11.66 -17.40
CA GLN A 172 -2.93 -12.01 -16.07
C GLN A 172 -3.36 -10.79 -15.25
N GLY A 173 -3.24 -9.57 -15.76
CA GLY A 173 -3.47 -8.35 -14.97
C GLY A 173 -4.90 -8.26 -14.42
N LEU A 174 -5.90 -8.52 -15.25
CA LEU A 174 -7.31 -8.50 -14.81
C LEU A 174 -7.61 -9.65 -13.85
N SER A 175 -7.06 -10.84 -14.10
CA SER A 175 -7.20 -12.01 -13.21
C SER A 175 -6.61 -11.72 -11.83
N LEU A 176 -5.45 -11.05 -11.78
CA LEU A 176 -4.83 -10.63 -10.53
C LEU A 176 -5.68 -9.60 -9.79
N ILE A 177 -6.17 -8.56 -10.46
CA ILE A 177 -7.05 -7.58 -9.81
C ILE A 177 -8.30 -8.26 -9.26
N SER A 178 -8.91 -9.18 -10.02
CA SER A 178 -10.07 -9.96 -9.54
C SER A 178 -9.75 -10.74 -8.28
N ALA A 179 -8.66 -11.49 -8.26
CA ALA A 179 -8.25 -12.27 -7.10
C ALA A 179 -7.93 -11.41 -5.87
N LEU A 180 -7.31 -10.24 -6.07
CA LEU A 180 -7.09 -9.27 -4.99
C LEU A 180 -8.42 -8.72 -4.43
N LEU A 181 -9.39 -8.42 -5.30
CA LEU A 181 -10.71 -7.95 -4.87
C LEU A 181 -11.55 -9.03 -4.19
N GLU A 182 -11.43 -10.29 -4.60
CA GLU A 182 -12.03 -11.44 -3.90
C GLU A 182 -11.43 -11.58 -2.50
N THR A 183 -10.09 -11.46 -2.38
CA THR A 183 -9.39 -11.44 -1.08
C THR A 183 -9.92 -10.34 -0.16
N ILE A 184 -10.10 -9.13 -0.70
CA ILE A 184 -10.61 -7.98 0.07
C ILE A 184 -12.07 -8.17 0.45
N SER A 185 -12.90 -8.63 -0.49
CA SER A 185 -14.33 -8.86 -0.29
C SER A 185 -14.62 -9.95 0.74
N ALA A 186 -13.77 -10.97 0.79
CA ALA A 186 -13.89 -12.06 1.75
C ALA A 186 -13.46 -11.69 3.18
N ARG A 187 -12.96 -10.47 3.41
CA ARG A 187 -12.55 -9.97 4.75
C ARG A 187 -11.56 -10.89 5.48
N VAL A 188 -10.65 -11.52 4.74
CA VAL A 188 -9.57 -12.30 5.35
C VAL A 188 -8.60 -11.37 6.08
N SER A 189 -7.87 -11.89 7.07
CA SER A 189 -6.90 -11.13 7.89
C SER A 189 -5.83 -10.40 7.07
N GLU A 190 -5.47 -10.92 5.89
CA GLU A 190 -4.47 -10.34 5.00
C GLU A 190 -5.05 -9.37 3.95
N CYS A 191 -6.34 -9.00 4.04
CA CYS A 191 -6.98 -8.15 3.03
C CYS A 191 -6.27 -6.80 2.82
N TYR A 192 -5.69 -6.20 3.86
CA TYR A 192 -4.91 -4.97 3.72
C TYR A 192 -3.69 -5.14 2.82
N LEU A 193 -3.01 -6.30 2.83
CA LEU A 193 -1.88 -6.60 1.92
C LEU A 193 -2.33 -6.65 0.46
N ALA A 194 -3.56 -7.11 0.19
CA ALA A 194 -4.14 -7.05 -1.14
C ALA A 194 -4.39 -5.59 -1.58
N VAL A 195 -4.81 -4.71 -0.65
CA VAL A 195 -4.90 -3.27 -0.91
C VAL A 195 -3.52 -2.66 -1.17
N VAL A 196 -2.46 -3.08 -0.47
CA VAL A 196 -1.07 -2.64 -0.76
C VAL A 196 -0.65 -3.02 -2.17
N CYS A 197 -0.97 -4.24 -2.62
CA CYS A 197 -0.69 -4.67 -3.98
C CYS A 197 -1.40 -3.77 -5.01
N LEU A 198 -2.68 -3.45 -4.79
CA LEU A 198 -3.43 -2.51 -5.64
C LEU A 198 -2.83 -1.10 -5.61
N PHE A 199 -2.41 -0.62 -4.43
CA PHE A 199 -1.73 0.67 -4.29
C PHE A 199 -0.44 0.71 -5.12
N ASN A 200 0.43 -0.31 -5.01
CA ASN A 200 1.66 -0.35 -5.80
C ASN A 200 1.39 -0.40 -7.29
N LEU A 201 0.39 -1.17 -7.75
CA LEU A 201 -0.03 -1.17 -9.14
C LEU A 201 -0.54 0.21 -9.59
N SER A 202 -1.24 0.93 -8.71
CA SER A 202 -1.78 2.26 -9.00
C SER A 202 -0.71 3.31 -9.27
N LEU A 203 0.54 3.10 -8.80
CA LEU A 203 1.68 3.98 -9.05
C LEU A 203 2.09 4.05 -10.52
N LEU A 204 1.64 3.09 -11.35
CA LEU A 204 1.73 3.21 -12.80
C LEU A 204 0.69 4.23 -13.28
N PRO A 205 1.06 5.31 -14.00
CA PRO A 205 0.13 6.35 -14.42
C PRO A 205 -1.11 5.83 -15.18
N GLU A 206 -0.90 4.86 -16.07
CA GLU A 206 -1.95 4.21 -16.87
C GLU A 206 -2.91 3.38 -16.02
N ALA A 207 -2.52 2.99 -14.80
CA ALA A 207 -3.34 2.18 -13.91
C ALA A 207 -4.52 2.94 -13.32
N LYS A 208 -4.41 4.26 -13.17
CA LYS A 208 -5.45 5.07 -12.50
C LYS A 208 -6.83 4.94 -13.16
N PRO A 209 -7.00 5.14 -14.48
CA PRO A 209 -8.26 4.85 -15.15
C PRO A 209 -8.69 3.40 -15.03
N ILE A 210 -7.73 2.48 -15.15
CA ILE A 210 -8.01 1.05 -15.20
C ILE A 210 -8.60 0.57 -13.88
N LEU A 211 -7.89 0.83 -12.79
CA LEU A 211 -8.27 0.40 -11.44
C LEU A 211 -9.52 1.12 -10.95
N PHE A 212 -9.63 2.43 -11.16
CA PHE A 212 -10.76 3.21 -10.63
C PHE A 212 -12.11 2.80 -11.23
N ARG A 213 -12.12 2.39 -12.50
CA ARG A 213 -13.34 1.95 -13.20
C ARG A 213 -13.49 0.43 -13.26
N TYR A 214 -12.60 -0.31 -12.60
CA TYR A 214 -12.59 -1.76 -12.66
C TYR A 214 -13.83 -2.37 -12.02
N VAL A 215 -14.48 -3.25 -12.77
CA VAL A 215 -15.58 -4.10 -12.31
C VAL A 215 -15.22 -5.55 -12.64
N PRO A 216 -15.10 -6.44 -11.65
CA PRO A 216 -14.99 -7.87 -11.89
C PRO A 216 -16.16 -8.33 -12.78
N SER A 217 -15.85 -8.95 -13.91
CA SER A 217 -16.85 -9.47 -14.85
C SER A 217 -16.45 -10.87 -15.26
N GLU A 218 -17.37 -11.84 -15.15
CA GLU A 218 -17.16 -13.21 -15.64
C GLU A 218 -17.02 -13.28 -17.17
N ARG A 219 -17.49 -12.25 -17.88
CA ARG A 219 -17.42 -12.12 -19.34
C ARG A 219 -16.62 -10.87 -19.69
N ARG A 220 -15.55 -11.04 -20.48
CA ARG A 220 -14.53 -10.03 -20.89
C ARG A 220 -15.06 -8.75 -21.58
N SER A 221 -16.37 -8.52 -21.64
CA SER A 221 -16.98 -7.49 -22.48
C SER A 221 -17.26 -6.15 -21.77
N GLU A 222 -17.20 -6.07 -20.43
CA GLU A 222 -17.51 -4.82 -19.70
C GLU A 222 -16.55 -4.57 -18.51
N THR A 223 -15.25 -4.65 -18.74
CA THR A 223 -14.25 -4.34 -17.69
C THR A 223 -14.26 -2.85 -17.30
N TYR A 224 -14.83 -1.98 -18.17
CA TYR A 224 -14.99 -0.54 -17.96
C TYR A 224 -16.44 -0.14 -18.16
N SER A 225 -17.16 0.08 -17.06
CA SER A 225 -18.58 0.44 -17.13
C SER A 225 -18.76 1.88 -16.70
N ALA A 226 -19.50 2.69 -17.47
CA ALA A 226 -19.92 4.02 -17.04
C ALA A 226 -20.81 3.99 -15.77
N THR A 227 -21.33 2.80 -15.41
CA THR A 227 -22.14 2.58 -14.22
C THR A 227 -21.39 1.81 -13.12
N TYR A 228 -20.05 1.77 -13.15
CA TYR A 228 -19.23 1.03 -12.18
C TYR A 228 -19.58 1.36 -10.72
N LEU A 229 -19.88 2.63 -10.41
CA LEU A 229 -20.31 3.06 -9.07
C LEU A 229 -21.65 2.47 -8.61
N LYS A 230 -22.49 1.97 -9.53
CA LYS A 230 -23.75 1.27 -9.20
C LYS A 230 -23.51 -0.22 -8.90
N LYS A 231 -22.33 -0.75 -9.24
CA LYS A 231 -21.95 -2.15 -9.02
C LYS A 231 -21.19 -2.25 -7.70
N THR A 232 -21.76 -2.95 -6.72
CA THR A 232 -21.15 -3.20 -5.41
C THR A 232 -19.84 -3.98 -5.49
N THR A 233 -19.65 -4.72 -6.59
CA THR A 233 -18.43 -5.48 -6.88
C THR A 233 -17.32 -4.64 -7.51
N SER A 234 -17.55 -3.37 -7.85
CA SER A 234 -16.49 -2.52 -8.39
C SER A 234 -15.37 -2.31 -7.37
N LEU A 235 -14.14 -2.08 -7.84
CA LEU A 235 -12.99 -1.85 -6.96
C LEU A 235 -13.27 -0.73 -5.96
N VAL A 236 -13.80 0.41 -6.43
CA VAL A 236 -14.10 1.56 -5.56
C VAL A 236 -15.10 1.18 -4.46
N ARG A 237 -16.17 0.45 -4.79
CA ARG A 237 -17.19 0.05 -3.79
C ARG A 237 -16.68 -0.99 -2.81
N ILE A 238 -15.82 -1.92 -3.25
CA ILE A 238 -15.18 -2.89 -2.36
C ILE A 238 -14.24 -2.19 -1.37
N ILE A 239 -13.39 -1.27 -1.84
CA ILE A 239 -12.48 -0.50 -0.98
C ILE A 239 -13.27 0.42 -0.03
N GLU A 240 -14.35 1.04 -0.51
CA GLU A 240 -15.25 1.85 0.31
C GLU A 240 -15.94 1.01 1.40
N SER A 241 -16.38 -0.21 1.07
CA SER A 241 -16.99 -1.13 2.02
C SER A 241 -15.99 -1.58 3.09
N LEU A 242 -14.77 -1.96 2.70
CA LEU A 242 -13.72 -2.30 3.68
C LEU A 242 -13.43 -1.11 4.60
N THR A 243 -13.35 0.10 4.04
CA THR A 243 -13.12 1.32 4.83
C THR A 243 -14.27 1.58 5.80
N LYS A 244 -15.53 1.44 5.38
CA LYS A 244 -16.71 1.57 6.27
C LYS A 244 -16.65 0.63 7.46
N ASP A 245 -16.28 -0.62 7.21
CA ASP A 245 -16.26 -1.66 8.23
C ASP A 245 -15.14 -1.41 9.26
N CYS A 246 -13.96 -0.96 8.80
CA CYS A 246 -12.78 -0.77 9.66
C CYS A 246 -12.69 0.63 10.29
N LEU A 247 -13.31 1.66 9.69
CA LEU A 247 -13.18 3.05 10.16
C LEU A 247 -13.58 3.26 11.64
N PRO A 248 -14.66 2.66 12.17
CA PRO A 248 -15.03 2.83 13.58
C PRO A 248 -13.92 2.47 14.57
N PHE A 249 -13.08 1.48 14.25
CA PHE A 249 -11.95 1.07 15.10
C PHE A 249 -10.82 2.10 15.09
N VAL A 250 -10.64 2.80 13.98
CA VAL A 250 -9.61 3.83 13.81
C VAL A 250 -10.01 5.15 14.45
N ILE A 251 -11.29 5.51 14.36
CA ILE A 251 -11.77 6.81 14.84
C ILE A 251 -12.22 6.78 16.30
N ASN A 252 -12.30 5.61 16.93
CA ASN A 252 -12.57 5.49 18.35
C ASN A 252 -11.32 5.95 19.14
N PRO A 253 -11.40 7.03 19.93
CA PRO A 253 -10.25 7.54 20.71
C PRO A 253 -9.66 6.49 21.65
N ASP A 254 -10.48 5.58 22.19
CA ASP A 254 -10.05 4.53 23.12
C ASP A 254 -9.13 3.49 22.46
N HIS A 255 -9.18 3.39 21.12
CA HIS A 255 -8.39 2.45 20.31
C HIS A 255 -7.42 3.16 19.36
N ALA A 256 -7.45 4.49 19.29
CA ALA A 256 -6.69 5.28 18.33
C ALA A 256 -5.17 5.22 18.56
N SER A 257 -4.71 4.78 19.74
CA SER A 257 -3.30 4.54 20.06
C SER A 257 -2.78 3.18 19.56
N ASP A 258 -3.65 2.26 19.14
CA ASP A 258 -3.23 0.98 18.57
C ASP A 258 -2.82 1.14 17.10
N VAL A 259 -1.60 1.64 16.93
CA VAL A 259 -1.00 1.94 15.62
C VAL A 259 -0.85 0.67 14.75
N LEU A 260 -0.89 -0.53 15.34
CA LEU A 260 -0.56 -1.79 14.67
C LEU A 260 -1.76 -2.72 14.47
N SER A 261 -2.99 -2.23 14.69
CA SER A 261 -4.20 -3.00 14.40
C SER A 261 -4.39 -3.25 12.90
N VAL A 262 -4.96 -4.41 12.56
CA VAL A 262 -5.23 -4.81 11.17
C VAL A 262 -6.24 -3.87 10.52
N GLU A 263 -7.21 -3.39 11.29
CA GLU A 263 -8.23 -2.44 10.88
C GLU A 263 -7.62 -1.08 10.54
N ARG A 264 -6.67 -0.59 11.34
CA ARG A 264 -5.96 0.65 11.03
C ARG A 264 -5.12 0.53 9.77
N GLU A 265 -4.40 -0.59 9.60
CA GLU A 265 -3.66 -0.85 8.38
C GLU A 265 -4.57 -0.94 7.15
N ALA A 266 -5.74 -1.58 7.27
CA ALA A 266 -6.73 -1.63 6.22
C ALA A 266 -7.21 -0.22 5.80
N VAL A 267 -7.61 0.62 6.76
CA VAL A 267 -8.04 2.01 6.48
C VAL A 267 -6.90 2.83 5.91
N ARG A 268 -5.69 2.73 6.47
CA ARG A 268 -4.50 3.44 5.99
C ARG A 268 -4.25 3.14 4.53
N TRP A 269 -4.19 1.86 4.15
CA TRP A 269 -3.91 1.47 2.77
C TRP A 269 -5.07 1.77 1.82
N CYS A 270 -6.32 1.70 2.27
CA CYS A 270 -7.47 2.16 1.48
C CYS A 270 -7.35 3.66 1.15
N LEU A 271 -6.99 4.49 2.14
CA LEU A 271 -6.76 5.91 1.94
C LEU A 271 -5.52 6.18 1.08
N CYS A 272 -4.43 5.42 1.23
CA CYS A 272 -3.26 5.52 0.34
C CYS A 272 -3.63 5.25 -1.12
N LEU A 273 -4.41 4.20 -1.38
CA LEU A 273 -4.91 3.86 -2.71
C LEU A 273 -5.81 4.97 -3.26
N MET A 274 -6.79 5.43 -2.48
CA MET A 274 -7.71 6.47 -2.93
C MET A 274 -7.03 7.81 -3.14
N ARG A 275 -6.09 8.19 -2.28
CA ARG A 275 -5.20 9.34 -2.50
C ARG A 275 -4.52 9.26 -3.86
N HIS A 276 -3.97 8.10 -4.20
CA HIS A 276 -3.24 7.96 -5.46
C HIS A 276 -4.19 8.00 -6.66
N LEU A 277 -5.32 7.32 -6.60
CA LEU A 277 -6.33 7.33 -7.66
C LEU A 277 -6.98 8.72 -7.82
N SER A 278 -7.15 9.49 -6.74
CA SER A 278 -7.72 10.85 -6.78
C SER A 278 -6.76 11.93 -7.26
N SER A 279 -5.48 11.61 -7.50
CA SER A 279 -4.55 12.54 -8.18
C SER A 279 -4.92 12.81 -9.64
N TRP A 280 -5.88 12.05 -10.19
CA TRP A 280 -6.42 12.27 -11.51
C TRP A 280 -7.79 12.96 -11.41
N LYS A 281 -7.97 14.06 -12.14
CA LYS A 281 -9.10 14.99 -12.00
C LYS A 281 -10.47 14.30 -12.07
N GLU A 282 -10.67 13.43 -13.06
CA GLU A 282 -11.94 12.72 -13.28
C GLU A 282 -12.28 11.81 -12.10
N ASN A 283 -11.26 11.18 -11.51
CA ASN A 283 -11.45 10.34 -10.33
C ASN A 283 -11.72 11.18 -9.09
N ALA A 284 -11.02 12.32 -8.94
CA ALA A 284 -11.19 13.22 -7.80
C ALA A 284 -12.64 13.71 -7.65
N VAL A 285 -13.27 14.14 -8.76
CA VAL A 285 -14.66 14.57 -8.78
C VAL A 285 -15.59 13.47 -8.27
N VAL A 286 -15.38 12.23 -8.73
CA VAL A 286 -16.14 11.08 -8.26
C VAL A 286 -15.88 10.79 -6.78
N VAL A 287 -14.62 10.80 -6.34
CA VAL A 287 -14.25 10.57 -4.94
C VAL A 287 -14.92 11.60 -4.04
N ALA A 288 -14.92 12.87 -4.41
CA ALA A 288 -15.60 13.92 -3.65
C ALA A 288 -17.11 13.64 -3.53
N LYS A 289 -17.79 13.43 -4.66
CA LYS A 289 -19.26 13.41 -4.72
C LYS A 289 -19.89 12.10 -4.26
N GLU A 290 -19.28 10.97 -4.62
CA GLU A 290 -19.97 9.66 -4.66
C GLU A 290 -19.42 8.65 -3.65
N THR A 291 -18.44 9.04 -2.83
CA THR A 291 -17.74 8.14 -1.90
C THR A 291 -17.61 8.73 -0.50
N ILE A 292 -17.28 7.89 0.48
CA ILE A 292 -17.01 8.33 1.87
C ILE A 292 -15.62 8.92 2.10
N PHE A 293 -14.67 8.74 1.17
CA PHE A 293 -13.27 9.00 1.46
C PHE A 293 -12.95 10.42 1.93
N PRO A 294 -13.64 11.50 1.47
CA PRO A 294 -13.46 12.82 2.06
C PRO A 294 -13.80 12.83 3.56
N SER A 295 -14.98 12.31 3.94
CA SER A 295 -15.39 12.23 5.34
C SER A 295 -14.50 11.31 6.19
N ALA A 296 -14.04 10.19 5.63
CA ALA A 296 -13.14 9.28 6.33
C ALA A 296 -11.79 9.95 6.60
N ALA A 297 -11.21 10.63 5.60
CA ALA A 297 -9.97 11.37 5.74
C ALA A 297 -10.06 12.48 6.81
N ILE A 298 -11.16 13.26 6.82
CA ILE A 298 -11.35 14.31 7.82
C ILE A 298 -11.42 13.71 9.23
N GLN A 299 -12.17 12.61 9.43
CA GLN A 299 -12.27 11.95 10.73
C GLN A 299 -10.94 11.37 11.21
N CYS A 300 -10.18 10.74 10.30
CA CYS A 300 -8.84 10.24 10.62
C CYS A 300 -7.90 11.37 11.04
N LEU A 301 -7.89 12.50 10.33
CA LEU A 301 -7.10 13.68 10.72
C LEU A 301 -7.54 14.23 12.07
N GLU A 302 -8.85 14.35 12.30
CA GLU A 302 -9.40 14.87 13.55
C GLU A 302 -9.00 14.01 14.75
N VAL A 303 -8.99 12.70 14.61
CA VAL A 303 -8.55 11.79 15.67
C VAL A 303 -7.03 11.84 15.83
N SER A 304 -6.25 11.74 14.75
CA SER A 304 -4.80 11.78 14.82
C SER A 304 -4.29 13.09 15.42
N LEU A 305 -4.88 14.24 15.10
CA LEU A 305 -4.48 15.53 15.67
C LEU A 305 -4.80 15.66 17.17
N ARG A 306 -5.85 14.97 17.64
CA ARG A 306 -6.21 14.91 19.06
C ARG A 306 -5.32 13.97 19.86
N THR A 307 -4.90 12.85 19.27
CA THR A 307 -4.17 11.79 19.99
C THR A 307 -2.66 11.87 19.79
N ASN A 308 -2.18 12.36 18.65
CA ASN A 308 -0.77 12.54 18.33
C ASN A 308 -0.56 13.82 17.49
N SER A 309 -0.28 14.92 18.18
CA SER A 309 -0.11 16.23 17.56
C SER A 309 1.27 16.45 16.95
N ASP A 310 2.22 15.51 17.14
CA ASP A 310 3.58 15.58 16.64
C ASP A 310 3.64 15.16 15.16
N LEU A 311 3.92 16.15 14.32
CA LEU A 311 4.01 15.98 12.87
C LEU A 311 5.26 15.21 12.43
N GLY A 312 6.25 15.02 13.30
CA GLY A 312 7.44 14.21 13.01
C GLY A 312 7.12 12.74 12.73
N PHE A 313 6.01 12.24 13.28
CA PHE A 313 5.52 10.87 13.02
C PHE A 313 4.72 10.73 11.72
N TRP A 314 4.39 11.83 11.05
CA TRP A 314 3.61 11.83 9.82
C TRP A 314 4.51 11.50 8.62
N ARG A 315 4.87 10.23 8.52
CA ARG A 315 5.71 9.68 7.45
C ARG A 315 4.97 9.61 6.12
N GLN A 316 5.72 9.38 5.05
CA GLN A 316 5.16 9.02 3.76
C GLN A 316 4.25 7.79 3.92
N ASP A 317 3.04 7.88 3.37
CA ASP A 317 2.01 6.83 3.42
C ASP A 317 1.46 6.50 4.82
N SER A 318 1.72 7.36 5.81
CA SER A 318 0.99 7.32 7.09
C SER A 318 -0.51 7.61 6.86
N LEU A 319 -1.33 7.21 7.83
CA LEU A 319 -2.77 7.46 7.79
C LEU A 319 -3.07 8.96 7.66
N GLU A 320 -2.33 9.76 8.41
CA GLU A 320 -2.44 11.22 8.51
C GLU A 320 -2.04 11.89 7.21
N THR A 321 -0.84 11.57 6.70
CA THR A 321 -0.34 12.09 5.43
C THR A 321 -1.30 11.74 4.30
N SER A 322 -1.79 10.50 4.26
CA SER A 322 -2.71 10.07 3.20
C SER A 322 -4.07 10.74 3.29
N SER A 323 -4.58 10.93 4.51
CA SER A 323 -5.82 11.66 4.74
C SER A 323 -5.72 13.11 4.30
N LEU A 324 -4.66 13.83 4.68
CA LEU A 324 -4.43 15.21 4.26
C LEU A 324 -4.29 15.32 2.74
N MET A 325 -3.54 14.41 2.13
CA MET A 325 -3.31 14.44 0.68
C MET A 325 -4.57 14.14 -0.14
N ILE A 326 -5.55 13.37 0.38
CA ILE A 326 -6.86 13.26 -0.26
C ILE A 326 -7.50 14.64 -0.33
N LEU A 327 -7.54 15.40 0.78
CA LEU A 327 -8.15 16.73 0.80
C LEU A 327 -7.44 17.69 -0.14
N VAL A 328 -6.11 17.62 -0.22
CA VAL A 328 -5.29 18.40 -1.18
C VAL A 328 -5.70 18.10 -2.62
N HIS A 329 -5.71 16.83 -3.03
CA HIS A 329 -6.09 16.47 -4.40
C HIS A 329 -7.52 16.92 -4.73
N LEU A 330 -8.46 16.72 -3.81
CA LEU A 330 -9.84 17.15 -4.02
C LEU A 330 -9.94 18.68 -4.19
N ALA A 331 -9.29 19.46 -3.33
CA ALA A 331 -9.30 20.92 -3.42
C ALA A 331 -8.68 21.41 -4.75
N GLN A 332 -7.63 20.75 -5.25
CA GLN A 332 -6.96 21.11 -6.51
C GLN A 332 -7.78 20.81 -7.77
N HIS A 333 -8.82 19.99 -7.69
CA HIS A 333 -9.51 19.46 -8.87
C HIS A 333 -10.84 20.15 -9.24
N GLY A 334 -11.11 21.34 -8.69
CA GLY A 334 -12.12 22.29 -9.18
C GLY A 334 -13.31 22.52 -8.25
N ALA A 335 -14.19 23.44 -8.65
CA ALA A 335 -15.28 23.98 -7.82
C ALA A 335 -16.17 22.90 -7.19
N GLU A 336 -16.53 21.85 -7.95
CA GLU A 336 -17.41 20.80 -7.45
C GLU A 336 -16.81 20.02 -6.26
N CYS A 337 -15.49 19.75 -6.29
CA CYS A 337 -14.80 19.12 -5.19
C CYS A 337 -14.71 20.05 -3.98
N VAL A 338 -14.45 21.34 -4.23
CA VAL A 338 -14.36 22.39 -3.22
C VAL A 338 -15.71 22.58 -2.50
N GLU A 339 -16.81 22.69 -3.23
CA GLU A 339 -18.17 22.75 -2.67
C GLU A 339 -18.47 21.53 -1.80
N ARG A 340 -18.09 20.35 -2.28
CA ARG A 340 -18.27 19.13 -1.52
C ARG A 340 -17.44 19.11 -0.25
N LEU A 341 -16.18 19.57 -0.29
CA LEU A 341 -15.37 19.73 0.91
C LEU A 341 -15.99 20.73 1.89
N ARG A 342 -16.49 21.88 1.41
CA ARG A 342 -17.18 22.89 2.25
C ARG A 342 -18.43 22.36 2.95
N SER A 343 -19.10 21.37 2.36
CA SER A 343 -20.27 20.75 2.99
C SER A 343 -19.95 20.00 4.29
N TYR A 344 -18.67 19.70 4.57
CA TYR A 344 -18.22 19.12 5.84
C TYR A 344 -17.88 20.23 6.84
N SER A 345 -18.72 20.40 7.86
CA SER A 345 -18.57 21.46 8.87
C SER A 345 -17.24 21.41 9.63
N ASN A 346 -16.62 20.24 9.76
CA ASN A 346 -15.37 20.03 10.49
C ASN A 346 -14.11 20.14 9.61
N VAL A 347 -14.20 20.26 8.29
CA VAL A 347 -12.99 20.28 7.43
C VAL A 347 -12.08 21.47 7.76
N GLN A 348 -12.63 22.68 7.87
CA GLN A 348 -11.83 23.86 8.17
C GLN A 348 -11.30 23.85 9.61
N PRO A 349 -12.12 23.57 10.66
CA PRO A 349 -11.61 23.42 12.02
C PRO A 349 -10.46 22.42 12.15
N VAL A 350 -10.54 21.27 11.48
CA VAL A 350 -9.50 20.23 11.52
C VAL A 350 -8.22 20.73 10.84
N LEU A 351 -8.31 21.33 9.66
CA LEU A 351 -7.14 21.84 8.94
C LEU A 351 -6.48 23.03 9.66
N ARG A 352 -7.25 23.88 10.34
CA ARG A 352 -6.70 25.01 11.12
C ARG A 352 -5.84 24.56 12.30
N GLN A 353 -6.03 23.34 12.82
CA GLN A 353 -5.15 22.79 13.87
C GLN A 353 -3.72 22.50 13.38
N LEU A 354 -3.48 22.48 12.07
CA LEU A 354 -2.14 22.34 11.49
C LEU A 354 -1.42 23.67 11.31
N GLN A 355 -2.11 24.81 11.45
CA GLN A 355 -1.50 26.13 11.33
C GLN A 355 -0.55 26.41 12.49
N GLY A 356 0.61 27.00 12.19
CA GLY A 356 1.66 27.30 13.16
C GLY A 356 2.52 26.11 13.56
N LYS A 357 2.31 24.91 12.99
CA LYS A 357 3.10 23.71 13.32
C LYS A 357 4.35 23.52 12.47
N GLY A 358 4.53 24.29 11.40
CA GLY A 358 5.66 24.21 10.49
C GLY A 358 5.58 23.04 9.49
N GLY A 359 6.48 23.08 8.51
CA GLY A 359 6.74 21.97 7.59
C GLY A 359 5.71 21.78 6.47
N ILE A 360 5.87 20.69 5.73
CA ILE A 360 5.11 20.43 4.50
C ILE A 360 3.61 20.17 4.77
N HIS A 361 3.27 19.63 5.94
CA HIS A 361 1.90 19.31 6.30
C HIS A 361 1.09 20.57 6.62
N GLU A 362 1.68 21.56 7.29
CA GLU A 362 1.07 22.89 7.45
C GLU A 362 0.82 23.54 6.09
N LEU A 363 1.85 23.59 5.22
CA LEU A 363 1.73 24.22 3.90
C LEU A 363 0.57 23.63 3.08
N ARG A 364 0.43 22.30 3.10
CA ARG A 364 -0.68 21.58 2.46
C ARG A 364 -2.03 21.96 3.05
N ALA A 365 -2.15 22.02 4.38
CA ALA A 365 -3.40 22.38 5.04
C ALA A 365 -3.81 23.83 4.75
N VAL A 366 -2.85 24.77 4.80
CA VAL A 366 -3.07 26.19 4.46
C VAL A 366 -3.51 26.33 3.01
N THR A 367 -2.88 25.62 2.08
CA THR A 367 -3.26 25.63 0.66
C THR A 367 -4.72 25.19 0.49
N VAL A 368 -5.14 24.12 1.16
CA VAL A 368 -6.54 23.67 1.10
C VAL A 368 -7.47 24.72 1.69
N LEU A 369 -7.13 25.31 2.84
CA LEU A 369 -7.93 26.37 3.46
C LEU A 369 -8.11 27.58 2.54
N GLN A 370 -7.03 28.04 1.89
CA GLN A 370 -7.07 29.14 0.93
C GLN A 370 -8.04 28.84 -0.22
N ILE A 371 -7.94 27.67 -0.85
CA ILE A 371 -8.86 27.26 -1.93
C ILE A 371 -10.33 27.22 -1.42
N LEU A 372 -10.54 26.71 -0.20
CA LEU A 372 -11.86 26.66 0.42
C LEU A 372 -12.40 28.05 0.79
N GLU A 373 -11.57 29.08 0.91
CA GLU A 373 -11.96 30.45 1.22
C GLU A 373 -12.12 31.29 -0.06
N GLU A 374 -11.21 31.17 -1.03
CA GLU A 374 -11.22 31.94 -2.30
C GLU A 374 -12.44 31.64 -3.18
N ALA A 375 -12.82 30.38 -3.38
CA ALA A 375 -13.99 30.10 -4.21
C ALA A 375 -15.35 30.50 -3.56
N SER A 376 -15.32 31.23 -2.43
CA SER A 376 -16.52 31.82 -1.81
C SER A 376 -16.75 33.26 -2.27
N SER A 377 -15.70 33.97 -2.74
CA SER A 377 -15.82 35.31 -3.30
C SER A 377 -16.36 35.32 -4.74
N ASP A 378 -16.12 34.24 -5.50
CA ASP A 378 -16.54 34.13 -6.90
C ASP A 378 -18.03 33.77 -7.09
N ALA A 379 -18.77 33.51 -6.00
CA ALA A 379 -20.21 33.21 -6.03
C ALA A 379 -21.09 34.44 -5.75
N THR A 380 -20.48 35.62 -5.56
CA THR A 380 -21.17 36.88 -5.25
C THR A 380 -21.09 37.94 -6.35
N ASP A 381 -20.46 37.64 -7.48
CA ASP A 381 -20.50 38.42 -8.73
C ASP A 381 -21.27 37.66 -9.81
#